data_AF-A0A0S2GKZ9-F1
#
_entry.id   AF-A0A0S2GKZ9-F1
#
_cell.length_a   1.000
_cell.length_b   1.000
_cell.length_c   1.000
_cell.angle_alpha   90.00
_cell.angle_beta   90.00
_cell.angle_gamma   90.00
#
_symmetry.space_group_name_H-M   'P 1'
#
loop_
_entity.id
_entity.type
_entity.pdbx_description
1 polymer ?
#
loop_
_entity_poly.entity_id
_entity_poly.type
_entity_poly.pdbx_seq_one_letter_code
_entity_poly.pdbx_strand_id
1 'polypeptide(L)'
;MFVQEFPTNSTVMDLLERARRTSSRWSPYGFPVKEALRPRLNHQPVYNMTCKLKMGDVMELTPAILDKSLFGYKEQIQCMYERGSAPVSSTVLAISGGTVGWRS
;
A
#
# COMPACT_ATOMS: atom_id res chain seq x y z
N MET A 1 12.50 10.57 3.98
CA MET A 1 12.95 10.46 5.39
C MET A 1 12.53 11.72 6.12
N PHE A 2 12.05 11.61 7.37
CA PHE A 2 11.61 12.72 8.21
C PHE A 2 12.20 12.55 9.62
N VAL A 3 12.62 13.65 10.25
CA VAL A 3 13.17 13.65 11.61
C VAL A 3 12.13 14.23 12.56
N GLN A 4 11.82 13.51 13.64
CA GLN A 4 10.85 13.93 14.64
C GLN A 4 11.49 13.99 16.02
N GLU A 5 11.48 15.16 16.63
CA GLU A 5 11.97 15.37 17.99
C GLU A 5 10.94 14.91 19.03
N PHE A 6 11.43 14.24 20.08
CA PHE A 6 10.64 13.73 21.20
C PHE A 6 11.32 14.06 22.53
N PRO A 7 10.54 14.24 23.62
CA PRO A 7 11.09 14.33 24.97
C PRO A 7 11.89 13.08 25.38
N THR A 8 12.76 13.26 26.37
CA THR A 8 13.50 12.14 26.97
C THR A 8 12.55 11.10 27.53
N ASN A 9 12.81 9.81 27.27
CA ASN A 9 11.97 8.66 27.63
C ASN A 9 10.67 8.50 26.86
N SER A 10 10.48 9.19 25.72
CA SER A 10 9.35 8.88 24.84
C SER A 10 9.39 7.44 24.34
N THR A 11 8.19 6.91 24.10
CA THR A 11 7.97 5.53 23.70
C THR A 11 7.52 5.41 22.25
N VAL A 12 7.57 4.18 21.73
CA VAL A 12 7.02 3.85 20.41
C VAL A 12 5.54 4.24 20.28
N MET A 13 4.74 4.07 21.35
CA MET A 13 3.35 4.52 21.38
C MET A 13 3.20 6.02 21.20
N ASP A 14 4.02 6.84 21.87
CA ASP A 14 3.95 8.30 21.77
C ASP A 14 4.20 8.78 20.33
N LEU A 15 5.09 8.09 19.62
CA LEU A 15 5.33 8.33 18.20
C LEU A 15 4.11 7.95 17.37
N LEU A 16 3.51 6.78 17.60
CA LEU A 16 2.33 6.31 16.88
C LEU A 16 1.12 7.23 17.10
N GLU A 17 0.92 7.71 18.32
CA GLU A 17 -0.12 8.68 18.65
C GLU A 17 0.11 10.03 17.95
N ARG A 18 1.37 10.46 17.88
CA ARG A 18 1.73 11.70 17.20
C ARG A 18 1.51 11.56 15.70
N ALA A 19 1.93 10.45 15.11
CA ALA A 19 1.70 10.10 13.71
C ALA A 19 0.20 10.06 13.38
N ARG A 20 -0.65 9.57 14.30
CA ARG A 20 -2.12 9.62 14.17
C ARG A 20 -2.63 11.06 14.08
N ARG A 21 -2.13 11.96 14.94
CA ARG A 21 -2.54 13.37 14.94
C ARG A 21 -2.01 14.13 13.73
N THR A 22 -0.83 13.77 13.24
CA THR A 22 -0.17 14.39 12.08
C THR A 22 -0.46 13.67 10.77
N SER A 23 -1.38 12.69 10.76
CA SER A 23 -1.68 11.81 9.62
C SER A 23 -2.03 12.56 8.33
N SER A 24 -2.58 13.78 8.41
CA SER A 24 -2.84 14.61 7.22
C SER A 24 -1.55 15.08 6.52
N ARG A 25 -0.44 15.20 7.25
CA ARG A 25 0.89 15.55 6.70
C ARG A 25 1.74 14.33 6.37
N TRP A 26 1.46 13.18 6.98
CA TRP A 26 2.31 11.98 6.88
C TRP A 26 1.94 11.07 5.72
N SER A 27 0.84 11.32 5.02
CA SER A 27 0.42 10.48 3.90
C SER A 27 -0.06 11.29 2.69
N PRO A 28 0.64 11.23 1.55
CA PRO A 28 0.00 11.44 0.25
C PRO A 28 -1.01 10.31 -0.09
N TYR A 29 -1.00 9.21 0.67
CA TYR A 29 -1.76 7.98 0.42
C TYR A 29 -2.90 7.73 1.42
N GLY A 30 -3.22 8.69 2.29
CA GLY A 30 -4.38 8.64 3.17
C GLY A 30 -4.51 7.39 4.06
N PHE A 31 -3.41 6.73 4.46
CA PHE A 31 -3.48 5.52 5.27
C PHE A 31 -4.13 5.81 6.64
N PRO A 32 -5.35 5.30 6.92
CA PRO A 32 -5.91 5.41 8.25
C PRO A 32 -5.05 4.57 9.20
N VAL A 33 -4.56 5.14 10.29
CA VAL A 33 -3.81 4.43 11.36
C VAL A 33 -4.63 3.27 12.01
N LYS A 34 -5.90 3.09 11.61
CA LYS A 34 -6.68 1.88 11.89
C LYS A 34 -6.18 0.65 11.12
N GLU A 35 -5.49 0.83 10.00
CA GLU A 35 -4.72 -0.22 9.36
C GLU A 35 -3.55 -0.59 10.26
N ALA A 36 -3.42 -1.89 10.54
CA ALA A 36 -2.40 -2.41 11.45
C ALA A 36 -0.99 -2.08 10.91
N LEU A 37 -0.41 -0.96 11.33
CA LEU A 37 0.99 -0.65 11.03
C LEU A 37 1.89 -1.70 11.70
N ARG A 38 2.94 -2.11 10.99
CA ARG A 38 4.00 -2.98 11.48
C ARG A 38 5.23 -2.11 11.79
N PRO A 39 5.37 -1.61 13.03
CA PRO A 39 6.52 -0.80 13.40
C PRO A 39 7.80 -1.62 13.46
N ARG A 40 8.89 -1.08 12.93
CA ARG A 40 10.24 -1.60 13.11
C ARG A 40 11.14 -0.50 13.66
N LEU A 41 11.95 -0.84 14.64
CA LEU A 41 12.94 0.03 15.24
C LEU A 41 14.32 -0.49 14.84
N ASN A 42 15.12 0.32 14.15
CA ASN A 42 16.44 -0.08 13.65
C ASN A 42 16.38 -1.42 12.87
N HIS A 43 15.40 -1.54 11.96
CA HIS A 43 15.08 -2.74 11.18
C HIS A 43 14.59 -3.97 11.97
N GLN A 44 14.45 -3.88 13.30
CA GLN A 44 13.92 -4.97 14.11
C GLN A 44 12.41 -4.77 14.36
N PRO A 45 11.58 -5.82 14.21
CA PRO A 45 10.16 -5.71 14.49
C PRO A 45 9.93 -5.38 15.96
N VAL A 46 9.09 -4.38 16.23
CA VAL A 46 8.75 -3.98 17.59
C VAL A 46 7.49 -4.72 18.03
N TYR A 47 7.63 -5.62 18.99
CA TYR A 47 6.50 -6.28 19.65
C TYR A 47 5.99 -5.49 20.87
N ASN A 48 6.90 -4.80 21.56
CA ASN A 48 6.56 -4.01 22.75
C ASN A 48 6.50 -2.51 22.41
N MET A 49 5.31 -1.94 22.45
CA MET A 49 5.08 -0.54 22.10
C MET A 49 5.49 0.44 23.22
N THR A 50 5.77 -0.06 24.43
CA THR A 50 6.28 0.74 25.57
C THR A 50 7.80 0.89 25.56
N CYS A 51 8.48 0.29 24.57
CA CYS A 51 9.91 0.48 24.39
C CYS A 51 10.26 1.96 24.23
N LYS A 52 11.25 2.41 25.01
CA LYS A 52 11.77 3.77 24.97
C LYS A 52 12.62 3.97 23.72
N LEU A 53 12.40 5.10 23.06
CA LEU A 53 13.17 5.55 21.91
C LEU A 53 14.47 6.21 22.41
N LYS A 54 15.55 5.98 21.68
CA LYS A 54 16.84 6.65 21.87
C LYS A 54 17.11 7.61 20.70
N MET A 55 17.92 8.63 20.98
CA MET A 55 18.35 9.55 19.94
C MET A 55 19.13 8.78 18.85
N GLY A 56 18.77 9.02 17.59
CA GLY A 56 19.35 8.32 16.45
C GLY A 56 18.65 7.01 16.07
N ASP A 57 17.64 6.57 16.84
CA ASP A 57 16.83 5.43 16.42
C ASP A 57 16.03 5.75 15.16
N VAL A 58 16.02 4.80 14.22
CA VAL A 58 15.25 4.89 12.98
C VAL A 58 14.01 4.02 13.12
N MET A 59 12.84 4.63 12.90
CA MET A 59 11.57 3.92 12.91
C MET A 59 11.01 3.76 11.50
N GLU A 60 10.70 2.53 11.13
CA GLU A 60 9.99 2.20 9.90
C GLU A 60 8.54 1.86 10.24
N LEU A 61 7.60 2.57 9.63
CA LEU A 61 6.17 2.28 9.74
C LEU A 61 5.71 1.71 8.41
N THR A 62 5.55 0.38 8.35
CA THR A 62 5.04 -0.30 7.16
C THR A 62 3.57 -0.63 7.36
N PRO A 63 2.64 -0.24 6.46
CA PRO A 63 1.25 -0.68 6.55
C PRO A 63 1.18 -2.22 6.40
N ALA A 64 0.36 -2.89 7.20
CA ALA A 64 -0.01 -4.28 6.91
C ALA A 64 -0.92 -4.28 5.68
N ILE A 65 -0.32 -4.35 4.50
CA ILE A 65 -1.06 -4.55 3.26
C ILE A 65 -1.77 -5.89 3.40
N LEU A 66 -3.10 -5.85 3.41
CA LEU A 66 -3.92 -7.04 3.47
C LEU A 66 -3.85 -7.74 2.11
N ASP A 67 -3.55 -9.04 2.08
CA ASP A 67 -3.37 -9.80 0.82
C ASP A 67 -4.57 -9.71 -0.13
N LYS A 68 -5.76 -9.43 0.42
CA LYS A 68 -7.00 -9.23 -0.35
C LYS A 68 -6.91 -8.06 -1.34
N SER A 69 -6.20 -6.97 -1.00
CA SER A 69 -6.01 -5.85 -1.95
C SER A 69 -4.91 -6.14 -2.96
N LEU A 70 -3.92 -7.00 -2.62
CA LEU A 70 -2.84 -7.37 -3.53
C LEU A 70 -3.31 -8.23 -4.70
N PHE A 71 -4.34 -9.05 -4.49
CA PHE A 71 -4.85 -9.95 -5.54
C PHE A 71 -5.36 -9.16 -6.76
N GLY A 72 -6.19 -8.14 -6.55
CA GLY A 72 -6.73 -7.33 -7.65
C GLY A 72 -5.66 -6.54 -8.41
N TYR A 73 -4.64 -6.02 -7.73
CA TYR A 73 -3.54 -5.32 -8.39
C TYR A 73 -2.67 -6.26 -9.23
N LYS A 74 -2.41 -7.49 -8.74
CA LYS A 74 -1.65 -8.49 -9.50
C LYS A 74 -2.36 -8.87 -10.79
N GLU A 75 -3.67 -9.13 -10.73
CA GLU A 75 -4.46 -9.45 -11.93
C GLU A 75 -4.51 -8.28 -12.92
N GLN A 76 -4.64 -7.05 -12.42
CA GLN A 76 -4.70 -5.87 -13.29
C GLN A 76 -3.37 -5.60 -13.99
N ILE A 77 -2.25 -5.74 -13.28
CA ILE A 77 -0.90 -5.63 -13.87
C ILE A 77 -0.67 -6.78 -14.86
N GLN A 78 -1.04 -8.01 -14.51
CA GLN A 78 -0.92 -9.18 -15.37
C GLN A 78 -1.72 -9.00 -16.67
N CYS A 79 -2.97 -8.52 -16.58
CA CYS A 79 -3.80 -8.21 -17.75
C CYS A 79 -3.16 -7.18 -18.68
N MET A 80 -2.45 -6.17 -18.16
CA MET A 80 -1.74 -5.20 -19.01
C MET A 80 -0.59 -5.85 -19.79
N TYR A 81 0.16 -6.75 -19.16
CA TYR A 81 1.23 -7.49 -19.82
C TYR A 81 0.70 -8.51 -20.84
N GLU A 82 -0.32 -9.29 -20.47
CA GLU A 82 -0.95 -10.28 -21.36
C GLU A 82 -1.65 -9.61 -22.55
N ARG A 83 -2.28 -8.44 -22.34
CA ARG A 83 -2.86 -7.62 -23.42
C ARG A 83 -1.79 -7.03 -24.33
N GLY A 84 -0.58 -6.79 -23.82
CA GLY A 84 0.58 -6.35 -24.62
C GLY A 84 1.29 -7.49 -25.37
N SER A 85 1.06 -8.75 -24.98
CA SER A 85 1.71 -9.93 -25.56
C SER A 85 0.78 -10.80 -26.42
N ALA A 86 -0.45 -10.37 -26.70
CA ALA A 86 -1.22 -11.01 -27.76
C ALA A 86 -0.54 -10.69 -29.10
N PRO A 87 0.08 -11.65 -29.81
CA PRO A 87 0.22 -11.46 -31.25
C PRO A 87 -1.21 -11.24 -31.75
N VAL A 88 -1.42 -10.19 -32.52
CA VAL A 88 -2.55 -10.11 -33.43
C VAL A 88 -2.39 -11.31 -34.37
N SER A 89 -2.91 -12.46 -33.97
CA SER A 89 -3.23 -13.51 -34.92
C SER A 89 -4.45 -13.00 -35.64
N SER A 90 -4.19 -12.26 -36.72
CA SER A 90 -5.15 -12.00 -37.78
C SER A 90 -5.59 -13.33 -38.35
N THR A 91 -6.42 -14.07 -37.63
CA THR A 91 -7.26 -15.08 -38.23
C THR A 91 -8.57 -14.37 -38.53
N VAL A 92 -8.60 -13.72 -39.69
CA VAL A 92 -9.84 -13.47 -40.41
C VAL A 92 -10.52 -14.83 -40.56
N LEU A 93 -11.44 -15.14 -39.65
CA LEU A 93 -12.51 -16.08 -39.94
C LEU A 93 -13.74 -15.27 -40.25
N ALA A 94 -13.89 -15.06 -41.54
CA ALA A 94 -15.10 -14.62 -42.16
C ALA A 94 -16.26 -15.59 -41.80
N ILE A 95 -17.37 -14.97 -41.37
CA ILE A 95 -18.77 -15.39 -41.55
C ILE A 95 -19.28 -16.53 -40.66
N SER A 96 -20.20 -16.23 -39.73
CA SER A 96 -21.64 -16.35 -39.98
C SER A 96 -22.50 -15.85 -38.81
N GLY A 97 -23.55 -15.06 -39.13
CA GLY A 97 -24.83 -15.08 -38.42
C GLY A 97 -25.03 -14.07 -37.29
N GLY A 98 -25.82 -13.02 -37.53
CA GLY A 98 -26.39 -12.22 -36.44
C GLY A 98 -26.82 -10.80 -36.82
N THR A 99 -27.74 -10.64 -37.77
CA THR A 99 -28.48 -9.40 -37.98
C THR A 99 -29.36 -9.07 -36.77
N VAL A 100 -29.13 -7.93 -36.11
CA VAL A 100 -30.12 -7.09 -35.41
C VAL A 100 -29.35 -5.81 -35.02
N GLY A 101 -29.59 -4.62 -35.58
CA GLY A 101 -30.87 -3.97 -35.84
C GLY A 101 -31.15 -2.95 -34.74
N TRP A 102 -30.31 -1.90 -34.61
CA TRP A 102 -30.56 -0.78 -33.70
C TRP A 102 -30.72 0.48 -34.55
N ARG A 103 -31.97 0.91 -34.69
CA ARG A 103 -32.35 2.18 -35.33
C ARG A 103 -32.49 3.21 -34.21
N SER A 104 -31.95 4.40 -34.49
CA SER A 104 -31.99 5.70 -33.81
C SER A 104 -32.95 5.88 -32.64
#